data_AF-A0A4V2AJ47-F1
#
_entry.id   AF-A0A4V2AJ47-F1
#
_cell.length_a   1.000
_cell.length_b   1.000
_cell.length_c   1.000
_cell.angle_alpha   90.00
_cell.angle_beta   90.00
_cell.angle_gamma   90.00
#
_symmetry.space_group_name_H-M   'P 1'
#
loop_
_entity.id
_entity.type
_entity.pdbx_description
1 polymer ?
#
loop_
_entity_poly.entity_id
_entity_poly.type
_entity_poly.pdbx_seq_one_letter_code
_entity_poly.pdbx_strand_id
1 'polypeptide(L)'
;MGSLFAGALILGMAACSGGDDPTEGPAAAGSGGSSSGGSNAAGTSSSGTGNVIPTDPDQIVGTFAIQIKVDKSMTAVVGQVGDGPVPSNLVWTEKSKEGDCRLKTPKSPFCEERCEGGVCVADGKCQPYAKPHSVGAVTLTGVKVEGGGSEIALKEIAAAYQPPAGTVLAYPPFGAEDTIEVHAVGADYPAFDLSAAGVNPIDLATTDFALSPDKPLVLEWDAAPSGAASQMHVKIDLSHHGGVKGLIECDAPDTGSLTISQEMIAELIGLGVAGYPSVVLTRTSIDTVQLDHGRVQLEVSALVERYLTTPGVVSCTTKEDCPDGQLCESDATCQ
;
A
#
# COMPACT_ATOMS: atom_id res chain seq x y z
N MET A 1 -2.81 13.69 24.79
CA MET A 1 -1.41 13.77 24.31
C MET A 1 -1.37 13.03 23.00
N GLY A 2 -1.28 13.76 21.88
CA GLY A 2 -1.45 13.20 20.55
C GLY A 2 -0.20 12.46 20.08
N SER A 3 -0.29 11.14 19.96
CA SER A 3 0.70 10.35 19.22
C SER A 3 0.46 10.55 17.73
N LEU A 4 1.45 11.13 17.05
CA LEU A 4 1.55 11.09 15.59
C LEU A 4 1.75 9.63 15.16
N PHE A 5 0.69 8.96 14.74
CA PHE A 5 0.80 7.66 14.06
C PHE A 5 0.96 7.88 12.56
N ALA A 6 2.15 7.57 12.04
CA ALA A 6 2.42 7.48 10.61
C ALA A 6 1.72 6.24 10.03
N GLY A 7 0.43 6.36 9.66
CA GLY A 7 -0.25 5.38 8.80
C GLY A 7 0.62 5.05 7.58
N ALA A 8 1.15 3.84 7.61
CA ALA A 8 2.12 3.31 6.67
C ALA A 8 1.50 3.26 5.27
N LEU A 9 2.05 4.06 4.37
CA LEU A 9 2.20 3.61 2.99
C LEU A 9 3.10 2.36 3.09
N ILE A 10 2.72 1.23 2.50
CA ILE A 10 3.66 0.12 2.31
C ILE A 10 4.64 0.54 1.19
N LEU A 11 5.49 1.51 1.52
CA LEU A 11 6.80 1.68 0.90
C LEU A 11 7.65 0.55 1.47
N GLY A 12 8.02 -0.41 0.63
CA GLY A 12 9.04 -1.40 0.97
C GLY A 12 10.37 -0.69 1.25
N MET A 13 10.59 -0.26 2.49
CA MET A 13 11.87 0.26 2.94
C MET A 13 12.75 -0.91 3.37
N ALA A 14 13.83 -1.13 2.62
CA ALA A 14 14.92 -1.98 3.01
C ALA A 14 15.54 -1.46 4.32
N ALA A 15 15.48 -2.30 5.35
CA ALA A 15 16.17 -2.07 6.61
C ALA A 15 17.69 -2.23 6.41
N CYS A 16 18.43 -1.12 6.52
CA CYS A 16 19.88 -1.17 6.74
C CYS A 16 20.17 -1.07 8.23
N SER A 17 20.46 -2.22 8.83
CA SER A 17 21.17 -2.34 10.11
C SER A 17 22.64 -1.95 9.87
N GLY A 18 23.18 -1.02 10.65
CA GLY A 18 24.61 -0.74 10.67
C GLY A 18 24.98 0.11 11.88
N GLY A 19 25.56 -0.53 12.89
CA GLY A 19 26.10 0.13 14.08
C GLY A 19 27.46 0.78 13.79
N ASP A 20 27.67 1.92 14.43
CA ASP A 20 28.93 2.65 14.47
C ASP A 20 29.82 2.09 15.60
N ASP A 21 31.08 1.79 15.29
CA ASP A 21 32.20 2.08 16.20
C ASP A 21 33.50 2.28 15.39
N PRO A 22 34.35 3.29 15.71
CA PRO A 22 35.54 3.63 14.93
C PRO A 22 36.82 3.10 15.58
N THR A 23 37.77 2.61 14.77
CA THR A 23 39.17 2.50 15.19
C THR A 23 40.13 2.86 14.06
N GLU A 24 41.08 3.72 14.40
CA GLU A 24 42.07 4.38 13.56
C GLU A 24 43.30 3.51 13.22
N GLY A 25 43.84 3.72 12.00
CA GLY A 25 45.29 3.78 11.71
C GLY A 25 46.03 2.50 11.24
N PRO A 26 47.27 2.62 10.71
CA PRO A 26 47.70 3.51 9.62
C PRO A 26 48.52 2.80 8.50
N ALA A 27 48.62 3.50 7.36
CA ALA A 27 49.72 3.59 6.38
C ALA A 27 50.59 2.36 5.98
N ALA A 28 50.65 2.08 4.67
CA ALA A 28 51.92 1.77 3.99
C ALA A 28 51.86 2.06 2.48
N ALA A 29 52.92 2.71 1.99
CA ALA A 29 53.17 3.06 0.61
C ALA A 29 53.68 1.87 -0.23
N GLY A 30 53.40 1.91 -1.54
CA GLY A 30 53.96 0.95 -2.51
C GLY A 30 53.87 1.47 -3.93
N SER A 31 54.98 2.04 -4.40
CA SER A 31 55.22 2.54 -5.76
C SER A 31 55.53 1.39 -6.73
N GLY A 32 55.08 1.52 -7.99
CA GLY A 32 55.92 1.16 -9.15
C GLY A 32 55.24 0.39 -10.27
N GLY A 33 55.43 0.86 -11.51
CA GLY A 33 55.56 -0.02 -12.68
C GLY A 33 54.66 0.28 -13.88
N SER A 34 55.11 1.20 -14.73
CA SER A 34 54.63 1.33 -16.12
C SER A 34 54.92 0.08 -16.95
N SER A 35 53.99 -0.33 -17.81
CA SER A 35 54.31 -0.79 -19.17
C SER A 35 53.10 -0.76 -20.10
N SER A 36 53.32 -0.14 -21.25
CA SER A 36 52.49 -0.06 -22.44
C SER A 36 52.49 -1.38 -23.22
N GLY A 37 51.36 -1.74 -23.84
CA GLY A 37 51.32 -2.76 -24.89
C GLY A 37 49.89 -3.10 -25.30
N GLY A 38 49.46 -2.57 -26.43
CA GLY A 38 48.08 -2.63 -26.90
C GLY A 38 47.63 -3.98 -27.45
N SER A 39 46.32 -4.08 -27.71
CA SER A 39 45.71 -4.91 -28.74
C SER A 39 44.26 -4.47 -28.94
N ASN A 40 43.97 -3.93 -30.12
CA ASN A 40 42.61 -3.72 -30.61
C ASN A 40 41.91 -5.08 -30.75
N ALA A 41 40.83 -5.28 -30.03
CA ALA A 41 39.82 -6.27 -30.37
C ALA A 41 38.46 -5.56 -30.36
N ALA A 42 37.90 -5.37 -31.55
CA ALA A 42 36.54 -4.91 -31.75
C ALA A 42 35.59 -5.95 -31.12
N GLY A 43 35.11 -5.64 -29.92
CA GLY A 43 34.03 -6.36 -29.28
C GLY A 43 32.73 -5.97 -29.97
N THR A 44 32.21 -6.87 -30.79
CA THR A 44 30.86 -6.82 -31.34
C THR A 44 29.88 -6.65 -30.18
N SER A 45 29.26 -5.47 -30.08
CA SER A 45 28.13 -5.21 -29.19
C SER A 45 26.95 -6.04 -29.69
N SER A 46 26.86 -7.28 -29.21
CA SER A 46 25.61 -8.01 -29.23
C SER A 46 24.62 -7.20 -28.42
N SER A 47 23.69 -6.54 -29.12
CA SER A 47 22.44 -6.05 -28.57
C SER A 47 21.79 -7.24 -27.88
N GLY A 48 22.00 -7.36 -26.57
CA GLY A 48 21.31 -8.34 -25.76
C GLY A 48 19.84 -8.00 -25.89
N THR A 49 19.12 -8.80 -26.68
CA THR A 49 17.69 -8.96 -26.55
C THR A 49 17.49 -9.42 -25.13
N GLY A 50 17.33 -8.46 -24.20
CA GLY A 50 16.91 -8.75 -22.84
C GLY A 50 15.68 -9.65 -22.99
N ASN A 51 15.71 -10.79 -22.32
CA ASN A 51 14.54 -11.64 -22.21
C ASN A 51 13.40 -10.73 -21.72
N VAL A 52 12.54 -10.31 -22.64
CA VAL A 52 11.26 -9.71 -22.29
C VAL A 52 10.52 -10.86 -21.67
N ILE A 53 10.57 -10.95 -20.34
CA ILE A 53 9.69 -11.84 -19.59
C ILE A 53 8.29 -11.43 -20.06
N PRO A 54 7.48 -12.36 -20.62
CA PRO A 54 6.13 -12.04 -21.02
C PRO A 54 5.42 -11.47 -19.80
N THR A 55 5.21 -10.16 -19.78
CA THR A 55 4.46 -9.49 -18.73
C THR A 55 3.00 -9.82 -18.96
N ASP A 56 2.33 -10.32 -17.93
CA ASP A 56 0.88 -10.42 -17.96
C ASP A 56 0.34 -9.00 -18.20
N PRO A 57 -0.32 -8.73 -19.34
CA PRO A 57 -0.79 -7.38 -19.66
C PRO A 57 -1.81 -6.89 -18.63
N ASP A 58 -2.45 -7.79 -17.87
CA ASP A 58 -3.38 -7.42 -16.80
C ASP A 58 -2.68 -7.03 -15.48
N GLN A 59 -1.35 -7.11 -15.41
CA GLN A 59 -0.65 -6.81 -14.19
C GLN A 59 -0.50 -5.31 -13.96
N ILE A 60 -0.75 -4.84 -12.74
CA ILE A 60 -0.49 -3.44 -12.36
C ILE A 60 1.03 -3.26 -12.24
N VAL A 61 1.58 -2.33 -13.02
CA VAL A 61 3.00 -1.95 -13.03
C VAL A 61 3.22 -0.51 -12.56
N GLY A 62 2.15 0.25 -12.33
CA GLY A 62 2.24 1.57 -11.72
C GLY A 62 0.92 2.03 -11.13
N THR A 63 1.01 2.89 -10.12
CA THR A 63 -0.14 3.47 -9.44
C THR A 63 0.13 4.94 -9.15
N PHE A 64 -0.83 5.80 -9.48
CA PHE A 64 -0.97 7.15 -8.94
C PHE A 64 -2.11 7.13 -7.92
N ALA A 65 -1.77 7.26 -6.64
CA ALA A 65 -2.73 7.25 -5.54
C ALA A 65 -2.96 8.67 -5.02
N ILE A 66 -4.21 9.10 -4.99
CA ILE A 66 -4.67 10.32 -4.34
C ILE A 66 -5.64 9.93 -3.24
N GLN A 67 -5.16 9.95 -2.00
CA GLN A 67 -5.82 9.33 -0.86
C GLN A 67 -6.17 10.36 0.21
N ILE A 68 -7.46 10.51 0.50
CA ILE A 68 -7.98 11.20 1.68
C ILE A 68 -7.82 10.28 2.89
N LYS A 69 -7.07 10.72 3.90
CA LYS A 69 -6.92 10.02 5.19
C LYS A 69 -7.83 10.70 6.21
N VAL A 70 -9.02 10.14 6.41
CA VAL A 70 -10.09 10.79 7.20
C VAL A 70 -9.63 11.07 8.63
N ASP A 71 -9.01 10.09 9.28
CA ASP A 71 -8.59 10.18 10.69
C ASP A 71 -7.49 11.20 10.95
N LYS A 72 -6.81 11.63 9.88
CA LYS A 72 -5.73 12.61 9.92
C LYS A 72 -6.13 13.95 9.33
N SER A 73 -7.33 14.05 8.78
CA SER A 73 -7.80 15.23 8.04
C SER A 73 -6.76 15.72 7.01
N MET A 74 -6.17 14.79 6.26
CA MET A 74 -5.13 15.09 5.27
C MET A 74 -5.34 14.33 3.97
N THR A 75 -4.68 14.80 2.91
CA THR A 75 -4.59 14.11 1.62
C THR A 75 -3.16 13.73 1.33
N ALA A 76 -2.93 12.51 0.84
CA ALA A 76 -1.65 12.06 0.32
C ALA A 76 -1.73 11.88 -1.20
N VAL A 77 -0.67 12.28 -1.91
CA VAL A 77 -0.51 12.07 -3.34
C VAL A 77 0.84 11.41 -3.57
N VAL A 78 0.85 10.25 -4.22
CA VAL A 78 2.07 9.54 -4.59
C VAL A 78 1.83 8.77 -5.89
N GLY A 79 2.81 8.80 -6.78
CA GLY A 79 2.82 8.01 -8.00
C GLY A 79 4.10 7.22 -8.15
N GLN A 80 4.03 6.00 -8.67
CA GLN A 80 5.21 5.23 -9.06
C GLN A 80 4.86 4.33 -10.23
N VAL A 81 5.79 4.17 -11.17
CA VAL A 81 5.67 3.27 -12.32
C VAL A 81 6.96 2.46 -12.43
N GLY A 82 6.86 1.17 -12.72
CA GLY A 82 7.99 0.27 -12.86
C GLY A 82 7.77 -0.80 -13.94
N ASP A 83 8.68 -1.77 -13.98
CA ASP A 83 8.73 -2.85 -15.00
C ASP A 83 8.03 -4.16 -14.58
N GLY A 84 7.33 -4.15 -13.44
CA GLY A 84 6.72 -5.33 -12.87
C GLY A 84 5.82 -4.99 -11.67
N PRO A 85 5.19 -5.99 -11.04
CA PRO A 85 4.33 -5.72 -9.90
C PRO A 85 5.20 -5.62 -8.65
N VAL A 86 4.66 -5.01 -7.61
CA VAL A 86 5.27 -5.11 -6.28
C VAL A 86 5.14 -6.56 -5.81
N PRO A 87 6.24 -7.30 -5.58
CA PRO A 87 6.13 -8.68 -5.14
C PRO A 87 5.64 -8.76 -3.70
N SER A 88 4.79 -9.76 -3.39
CA SER A 88 4.31 -10.02 -2.03
C SER A 88 4.94 -11.30 -1.48
N ASN A 89 5.51 -11.21 -0.28
CA ASN A 89 5.99 -12.36 0.48
C ASN A 89 4.89 -13.05 1.31
N LEU A 90 3.64 -12.63 1.12
CA LEU A 90 2.45 -13.26 1.69
C LEU A 90 1.50 -13.63 0.57
N VAL A 91 1.08 -14.89 0.54
CA VAL A 91 0.06 -15.40 -0.37
C VAL A 91 -1.22 -15.61 0.42
N TRP A 92 -2.29 -14.95 0.02
CA TRP A 92 -3.59 -15.07 0.65
C TRP A 92 -4.40 -16.20 0.02
N THR A 93 -4.84 -17.14 0.84
CA THR A 93 -5.72 -18.24 0.41
C THR A 93 -7.12 -17.97 0.93
N GLU A 94 -8.12 -17.99 0.05
CA GLU A 94 -9.52 -17.91 0.45
C GLU A 94 -9.88 -19.15 1.27
N LYS A 95 -10.36 -18.93 2.50
CA LYS A 95 -10.84 -19.97 3.41
C LYS A 95 -12.36 -20.13 3.28
N SER A 96 -13.08 -19.03 3.22
CA SER A 96 -14.53 -19.00 2.99
C SER A 96 -14.95 -17.71 2.29
N LYS A 97 -16.13 -17.73 1.68
CA LYS A 97 -16.73 -16.59 0.97
C LYS A 97 -18.22 -16.52 1.28
N GLU A 98 -18.69 -15.31 1.56
CA GLU A 98 -20.10 -15.01 1.76
C GLU A 98 -20.43 -13.66 1.12
N GLY A 99 -21.35 -13.68 0.14
CA GLY A 99 -21.67 -12.49 -0.65
C GLY A 99 -20.41 -11.85 -1.25
N ASP A 100 -20.19 -10.59 -0.90
CA ASP A 100 -19.07 -9.76 -1.35
C ASP A 100 -17.82 -9.92 -0.47
N CYS A 101 -17.92 -10.65 0.64
CA CYS A 101 -16.85 -10.82 1.64
C CYS A 101 -16.13 -12.16 1.50
N ARG A 102 -14.82 -12.14 1.73
CA ARG A 102 -13.93 -13.30 1.70
C ARG A 102 -13.09 -13.33 2.96
N LEU A 103 -13.13 -14.45 3.68
CA LEU A 103 -12.16 -14.75 4.73
C LEU A 103 -10.91 -15.35 4.07
N LYS A 104 -9.75 -14.78 4.35
CA LYS A 104 -8.46 -15.25 3.81
C LYS A 104 -7.48 -15.58 4.93
N THR A 105 -6.67 -16.60 4.71
CA THR A 105 -5.54 -16.95 5.58
C THR A 105 -4.22 -16.72 4.85
N PRO A 106 -3.19 -16.22 5.54
CA PRO A 106 -1.90 -15.99 4.92
C PRO A 106 -1.10 -17.29 4.84
N LYS A 107 -0.32 -17.41 3.78
CA LYS A 107 0.73 -18.41 3.62
C LYS A 107 2.01 -17.68 3.24
N SER A 108 3.03 -17.79 4.09
CA SER A 108 4.38 -17.33 3.73
C SER A 108 5.01 -18.34 2.77
N PRO A 109 5.35 -17.94 1.53
CA PRO A 109 6.06 -18.82 0.62
C PRO A 109 7.46 -19.16 1.13
N PHE A 110 7.95 -20.33 0.72
CA PHE A 110 9.29 -20.80 1.05
C PHE A 110 10.09 -21.05 -0.23
N CYS A 111 11.31 -20.53 -0.26
CA CYS A 111 12.27 -20.71 -1.35
C CYS A 111 13.48 -21.44 -0.77
N GLU A 112 13.94 -22.49 -1.46
CA GLU A 112 15.12 -23.26 -1.03
C GLU A 112 16.37 -22.38 -1.04
N GLU A 113 16.51 -21.53 -2.05
CA GLU A 113 17.57 -20.54 -2.17
C GLU A 113 17.10 -19.17 -1.67
N ARG A 114 18.03 -18.41 -1.07
CA ARG A 114 17.76 -17.04 -0.64
C ARG A 114 17.57 -16.15 -1.87
N CYS A 115 16.47 -15.40 -1.90
CA CYS A 115 16.24 -14.42 -2.96
C CYS A 115 17.19 -13.21 -2.82
N GLU A 116 18.11 -13.05 -3.77
CA GLU A 116 18.97 -11.87 -3.88
C GLU A 116 18.23 -10.75 -4.63
N GLY A 117 18.01 -9.61 -3.97
CA GLY A 117 17.35 -8.46 -4.61
C GLY A 117 15.84 -8.62 -4.85
N GLY A 118 15.18 -9.51 -4.12
CA GLY A 118 13.75 -9.80 -4.28
C GLY A 118 13.14 -10.47 -3.06
N VAL A 119 11.96 -11.05 -3.23
CA VAL A 119 11.26 -11.82 -2.19
C VAL A 119 10.79 -13.16 -2.73
N CYS A 120 10.62 -14.12 -1.81
CA CYS A 120 10.01 -15.39 -2.14
C CYS A 120 8.51 -15.21 -2.32
N VAL A 121 8.02 -15.49 -3.52
CA VAL A 121 6.60 -15.42 -3.88
C VAL A 121 6.01 -16.83 -4.00
N ALA A 122 4.74 -16.91 -4.40
CA ALA A 122 4.07 -18.18 -4.65
C ALA A 122 4.93 -19.16 -5.48
N ASP A 123 4.71 -20.45 -5.25
CA ASP A 123 5.45 -21.56 -5.88
C ASP A 123 6.94 -21.64 -5.56
N GLY A 124 7.41 -20.95 -4.51
CA GLY A 124 8.80 -21.00 -4.09
C GLY A 124 9.76 -20.35 -5.10
N LYS A 125 9.26 -19.35 -5.83
CA LYS A 125 10.05 -18.59 -6.80
C LYS A 125 10.53 -17.29 -6.19
N CYS A 126 11.76 -16.90 -6.51
CA CYS A 126 12.24 -15.56 -6.21
C CYS A 126 11.76 -14.58 -7.27
N GLN A 127 11.06 -13.54 -6.83
CA GLN A 127 10.65 -12.43 -7.69
C GLN A 127 11.43 -11.18 -7.30
N PRO A 128 12.15 -10.54 -8.24
CA PRO A 128 12.83 -9.28 -7.98
C PRO A 128 11.82 -8.17 -7.68
N TYR A 129 12.26 -7.14 -6.96
CA TYR A 129 11.49 -5.90 -6.89
C TYR A 129 11.42 -5.24 -8.27
N ALA A 130 10.26 -4.66 -8.58
CA ALA A 130 10.09 -3.87 -9.80
C ALA A 130 11.09 -2.71 -9.82
N LYS A 131 11.74 -2.51 -10.96
CA LYS A 131 12.61 -1.36 -11.19
C LYS A 131 11.74 -0.17 -11.56
N PRO A 132 11.93 0.99 -10.91
CA PRO A 132 11.19 2.17 -11.27
C PRO A 132 11.62 2.72 -12.63
N HIS A 133 10.67 3.29 -13.35
CA HIS A 133 10.86 3.90 -14.65
C HIS A 133 10.21 5.28 -14.69
N SER A 134 10.89 6.22 -15.33
CA SER A 134 10.35 7.58 -15.46
C SER A 134 9.28 7.59 -16.56
N VAL A 135 8.19 8.32 -16.30
CA VAL A 135 7.13 8.63 -17.28
C VAL A 135 7.16 10.11 -17.67
N GLY A 136 8.30 10.78 -17.42
CA GLY A 136 8.52 12.18 -17.75
C GLY A 136 7.88 13.12 -16.73
N ALA A 137 7.58 14.35 -17.17
CA ALA A 137 6.81 15.30 -16.38
C ALA A 137 5.37 14.79 -16.17
N VAL A 138 4.87 14.91 -14.94
CA VAL A 138 3.52 14.50 -14.58
C VAL A 138 2.73 15.67 -14.01
N THR A 139 1.51 15.86 -14.48
CA THR A 139 0.58 16.88 -14.00
C THR A 139 -0.64 16.19 -13.40
N LEU A 140 -1.05 16.64 -12.20
CA LEU A 140 -2.27 16.24 -11.51
C LEU A 140 -3.27 17.40 -11.54
N THR A 141 -4.48 17.16 -12.03
CA THR A 141 -5.58 18.16 -12.06
C THR A 141 -6.77 17.69 -11.22
N GLY A 142 -7.67 18.63 -10.92
CA GLY A 142 -8.91 18.34 -10.18
C GLY A 142 -8.76 18.37 -8.65
N VAL A 143 -7.54 18.57 -8.14
CA VAL A 143 -7.25 18.66 -6.70
C VAL A 143 -7.10 20.12 -6.25
N LYS A 144 -7.82 20.51 -5.20
CA LYS A 144 -7.78 21.87 -4.63
C LYS A 144 -6.54 22.05 -3.76
N VAL A 145 -5.77 23.11 -4.02
CA VAL A 145 -4.58 23.49 -3.25
C VAL A 145 -4.96 24.61 -2.26
N GLU A 146 -4.42 24.58 -1.04
CA GLU A 146 -4.54 25.70 -0.11
C GLU A 146 -3.85 26.93 -0.70
N GLY A 147 -4.56 28.06 -0.75
CA GLY A 147 -4.09 29.27 -1.45
C GLY A 147 -4.57 29.38 -2.89
N GLY A 148 -5.27 28.37 -3.41
CA GLY A 148 -5.94 28.40 -4.72
C GLY A 148 -5.23 27.62 -5.82
N GLY A 149 -5.97 27.32 -6.88
CA GLY A 149 -5.52 26.48 -7.99
C GLY A 149 -6.07 25.06 -7.92
N SER A 150 -5.98 24.37 -9.06
CA SER A 150 -6.52 23.01 -9.26
C SER A 150 -5.58 22.10 -10.07
N GLU A 151 -4.31 22.48 -10.17
CA GLU A 151 -3.29 21.81 -10.98
C GLU A 151 -1.96 21.77 -10.21
N ILE A 152 -1.30 20.62 -10.23
CA ILE A 152 -0.01 20.39 -9.56
C ILE A 152 0.92 19.66 -10.52
N ALA A 153 2.06 20.28 -10.83
CA ALA A 153 3.17 19.57 -11.45
C ALA A 153 3.87 18.69 -10.41
N LEU A 154 3.68 17.37 -10.50
CA LEU A 154 4.33 16.42 -9.59
C LEU A 154 5.83 16.37 -9.90
N LYS A 155 6.63 16.26 -8.84
CA LYS A 155 8.09 16.09 -8.94
C LYS A 155 8.44 14.63 -8.74
N GLU A 156 9.23 14.10 -9.65
CA GLU A 156 9.89 12.81 -9.46
C GLU A 156 11.04 12.98 -8.44
N ILE A 157 10.92 12.31 -7.30
CA ILE A 157 11.90 12.35 -6.21
C ILE A 157 12.12 10.90 -5.77
N ALA A 158 13.35 10.41 -5.92
CA ALA A 158 13.70 9.03 -5.61
C ALA A 158 12.74 8.01 -6.30
N ALA A 159 12.49 8.21 -7.60
CA ALA A 159 11.62 7.37 -8.43
C ALA A 159 10.13 7.35 -8.04
N ALA A 160 9.68 8.29 -7.21
CA ALA A 160 8.28 8.51 -6.89
C ALA A 160 7.83 9.92 -7.25
N TYR A 161 6.64 10.05 -7.84
CA TYR A 161 5.99 11.32 -8.16
C TYR A 161 5.22 11.81 -6.95
N GLN A 162 5.54 13.03 -6.49
CA GLN A 162 4.87 13.64 -5.33
C GLN A 162 4.71 15.15 -5.53
N PRO A 163 3.76 15.80 -4.81
CA PRO A 163 3.65 17.25 -4.84
C PRO A 163 4.97 17.94 -4.47
N PRO A 164 5.29 19.10 -5.05
CA PRO A 164 6.44 19.89 -4.64
C PRO A 164 6.40 20.18 -3.12
N ALA A 165 7.57 20.20 -2.47
CA ALA A 165 7.68 20.57 -1.06
C ALA A 165 6.97 21.91 -0.78
N GLY A 166 6.18 21.95 0.29
CA GLY A 166 5.37 23.12 0.66
C GLY A 166 4.00 23.21 -0.01
N THR A 167 3.68 22.31 -0.94
CA THR A 167 2.31 22.19 -1.48
C THR A 167 1.40 21.62 -0.40
N VAL A 168 0.35 22.35 -0.04
CA VAL A 168 -0.67 21.89 0.91
C VAL A 168 -1.98 21.74 0.16
N LEU A 169 -2.57 20.56 0.22
CA LEU A 169 -3.87 20.28 -0.40
C LEU A 169 -4.98 20.68 0.56
N ALA A 170 -6.06 21.26 0.02
CA ALA A 170 -7.27 21.50 0.80
C ALA A 170 -7.86 20.18 1.31
N TYR A 171 -8.68 20.25 2.37
CA TYR A 171 -9.37 19.09 2.93
C TYR A 171 -10.90 19.30 2.99
N PRO A 172 -11.71 18.48 2.29
CA PRO A 172 -11.28 17.51 1.27
C PRO A 172 -10.73 18.23 0.01
N PRO A 173 -9.83 17.57 -0.74
CA PRO A 173 -9.18 18.14 -1.92
C PRO A 173 -10.12 18.20 -3.15
N PHE A 174 -11.22 17.44 -3.13
CA PHE A 174 -12.23 17.33 -4.18
C PHE A 174 -13.55 16.83 -3.58
N GLY A 175 -14.64 16.93 -4.34
CA GLY A 175 -15.90 16.24 -4.09
C GLY A 175 -16.10 15.04 -5.02
N ALA A 176 -17.14 14.23 -4.76
CA ALA A 176 -17.43 13.01 -5.53
C ALA A 176 -17.71 13.23 -7.03
N GLU A 177 -18.13 14.44 -7.42
CA GLU A 177 -18.44 14.78 -8.83
C GLU A 177 -17.28 15.49 -9.55
N ASP A 178 -16.19 15.80 -8.83
CA ASP A 178 -15.00 16.41 -9.44
C ASP A 178 -14.26 15.34 -10.27
N THR A 179 -13.73 15.71 -11.43
CA THR A 179 -12.86 14.81 -12.23
C THR A 179 -11.40 15.03 -11.82
N ILE A 180 -10.69 13.93 -11.51
CA ILE A 180 -9.27 13.93 -11.16
C ILE A 180 -8.50 13.31 -12.31
N GLU A 181 -7.50 14.00 -12.81
CA GLU A 181 -6.71 13.51 -13.95
C GLU A 181 -5.22 13.52 -13.66
N VAL A 182 -4.53 12.52 -14.21
CA VAL A 182 -3.09 12.44 -14.24
C VAL A 182 -2.65 12.41 -15.70
N HIS A 183 -1.84 13.39 -16.08
CA HIS A 183 -1.21 13.47 -17.40
C HIS A 183 0.29 13.22 -17.27
N ALA A 184 0.80 12.18 -17.94
CA ALA A 184 2.24 11.90 -18.05
C ALA A 184 2.71 12.13 -19.48
N VAL A 185 3.74 12.96 -19.68
CA VAL A 185 4.23 13.33 -21.03
C VAL A 185 5.05 12.23 -21.72
N GLY A 186 5.40 11.18 -20.98
CA GLY A 186 6.23 10.07 -21.44
C GLY A 186 7.74 10.29 -21.23
N ALA A 187 8.46 9.18 -21.02
CA ALA A 187 9.92 9.10 -20.99
C ALA A 187 10.37 7.67 -21.31
N ASP A 188 10.65 6.84 -20.29
CA ASP A 188 10.97 5.41 -20.49
C ASP A 188 9.75 4.64 -21.00
N TYR A 189 8.55 5.11 -20.62
CA TYR A 189 7.27 4.66 -21.16
C TYR A 189 6.59 5.75 -22.00
N PRO A 190 5.67 5.38 -22.91
CA PRO A 190 4.87 6.34 -23.68
C PRO A 190 4.07 7.29 -22.78
N ALA A 191 3.65 8.42 -23.36
CA ALA A 191 2.70 9.32 -22.72
C ALA A 191 1.36 8.61 -22.46
N PHE A 192 0.69 8.99 -21.36
CA PHE A 192 -0.64 8.49 -21.04
C PHE A 192 -1.44 9.49 -20.20
N ASP A 193 -2.75 9.29 -20.22
CA ASP A 193 -3.73 10.03 -19.44
C ASP A 193 -4.55 9.03 -18.62
N LEU A 194 -4.89 9.42 -17.39
CA LEU A 194 -5.80 8.72 -16.51
C LEU A 194 -6.84 9.71 -15.98
N SER A 195 -8.10 9.26 -15.84
CA SER A 195 -9.21 10.10 -15.40
C SER A 195 -10.18 9.32 -14.52
N ALA A 196 -10.28 9.68 -13.25
CA ALA A 196 -11.19 9.05 -12.29
C ALA A 196 -12.10 10.09 -11.62
N ALA A 197 -13.26 9.65 -11.12
CA ALA A 197 -14.11 10.51 -10.31
C ALA A 197 -13.49 10.76 -8.94
N GLY A 198 -13.73 11.93 -8.37
CA GLY A 198 -13.47 12.21 -6.97
C GLY A 198 -14.27 11.29 -6.05
N VAL A 199 -13.91 11.24 -4.78
CA VAL A 199 -14.68 10.54 -3.75
C VAL A 199 -14.88 11.43 -2.54
N ASN A 200 -16.03 11.33 -1.89
CA ASN A 200 -16.25 12.03 -0.61
C ASN A 200 -15.49 11.31 0.52
N PRO A 201 -14.99 12.03 1.53
CA PRO A 201 -14.56 11.43 2.79
C PRO A 201 -15.62 10.45 3.32
N ILE A 202 -15.18 9.36 3.95
CA ILE A 202 -16.09 8.41 4.58
C ILE A 202 -16.52 9.01 5.92
N ASP A 203 -17.81 9.30 6.05
CA ASP A 203 -18.44 9.56 7.35
C ASP A 203 -19.08 8.25 7.85
N LEU A 204 -18.56 7.74 8.97
CA LEU A 204 -19.01 6.47 9.54
C LEU A 204 -20.16 6.73 10.51
N ALA A 205 -21.32 6.14 10.23
CA ALA A 205 -22.45 6.12 11.15
C ALA A 205 -22.31 5.03 12.22
N THR A 206 -21.59 3.92 11.91
CA THR A 206 -21.31 2.88 12.90
C THR A 206 -20.47 3.41 14.06
N THR A 207 -20.97 3.20 15.27
CA THR A 207 -20.27 3.55 16.52
C THR A 207 -19.89 2.32 17.36
N ASP A 208 -20.47 1.16 17.07
CA ASP A 208 -20.16 -0.10 17.76
C ASP A 208 -19.24 -0.96 16.90
N PHE A 209 -18.02 -1.15 17.38
CA PHE A 209 -16.96 -1.94 16.76
C PHE A 209 -16.57 -3.14 17.63
N ALA A 210 -17.43 -3.54 18.56
CA ALA A 210 -17.22 -4.74 19.35
C ALA A 210 -17.51 -5.99 18.52
N LEU A 211 -16.49 -6.84 18.38
CA LEU A 211 -16.63 -8.15 17.76
C LEU A 211 -17.06 -9.20 18.77
N SER A 212 -17.94 -10.08 18.33
CA SER A 212 -18.40 -11.22 19.09
C SER A 212 -18.64 -12.38 18.12
N PRO A 213 -18.29 -13.62 18.48
CA PRO A 213 -18.64 -14.79 17.66
C PRO A 213 -20.16 -15.01 17.57
N ASP A 214 -20.93 -14.30 18.40
CA ASP A 214 -22.39 -14.43 18.50
C ASP A 214 -23.15 -13.29 17.81
N LYS A 215 -22.46 -12.40 17.08
CA LYS A 215 -23.07 -11.23 16.43
C LYS A 215 -22.47 -10.94 15.06
N PRO A 216 -23.29 -10.52 14.08
CA PRO A 216 -22.77 -9.92 12.86
C PRO A 216 -22.13 -8.56 13.16
N LEU A 217 -21.21 -8.14 12.29
CA LEU A 217 -20.71 -6.75 12.27
C LEU A 217 -21.49 -5.98 11.20
N VAL A 218 -22.14 -4.90 11.61
CA VAL A 218 -22.88 -4.00 10.71
C VAL A 218 -22.11 -2.69 10.57
N LEU A 219 -21.65 -2.42 9.36
CA LEU A 219 -20.96 -1.20 8.98
C LEU A 219 -21.93 -0.30 8.21
N GLU A 220 -22.01 0.97 8.60
CA GLU A 220 -22.87 1.99 8.05
C GLU A 220 -22.08 3.27 7.81
N TRP A 221 -22.30 3.90 6.66
CA TRP A 221 -21.64 5.13 6.23
C TRP A 221 -22.57 5.93 5.33
N ASP A 222 -22.24 7.20 5.11
CA ASP A 222 -22.94 8.02 4.12
C ASP A 222 -22.67 7.49 2.71
N ALA A 223 -23.70 6.96 2.04
CA ALA A 223 -23.61 6.44 0.68
C ALA A 223 -23.05 7.48 -0.31
N ALA A 224 -22.41 7.02 -1.38
CA ALA A 224 -22.01 7.90 -2.46
C ALA A 224 -23.23 8.56 -3.13
N PRO A 225 -23.07 9.78 -3.68
CA PRO A 225 -24.13 10.41 -4.49
C PRO A 225 -24.58 9.50 -5.63
N SER A 226 -25.87 9.56 -5.98
CA SER A 226 -26.44 8.76 -7.07
C SER A 226 -25.73 9.03 -8.39
N GLY A 227 -25.06 8.01 -8.93
CA GLY A 227 -24.32 8.10 -10.21
C GLY A 227 -22.80 8.18 -10.05
N ALA A 228 -22.29 8.37 -8.82
CA ALA A 228 -20.86 8.27 -8.55
C ALA A 228 -20.38 6.82 -8.74
N ALA A 229 -19.31 6.65 -9.52
CA ALA A 229 -18.67 5.37 -9.77
C ALA A 229 -17.65 5.07 -8.65
N SER A 230 -18.13 4.82 -7.44
CA SER A 230 -17.29 4.39 -6.30
C SER A 230 -17.62 2.98 -5.83
N GLN A 231 -16.60 2.31 -5.29
CA GLN A 231 -16.72 1.03 -4.60
C GLN A 231 -16.20 1.15 -3.17
N MET A 232 -16.69 0.28 -2.29
CA MET A 232 -16.25 0.19 -0.91
C MET A 232 -15.45 -1.08 -0.73
N HIS A 233 -14.17 -0.92 -0.40
CA HIS A 233 -13.31 -2.01 0.05
C HIS A 233 -13.24 -1.99 1.59
N VAL A 234 -13.59 -3.10 2.22
CA VAL A 234 -13.53 -3.25 3.69
C VAL A 234 -12.53 -4.33 4.03
N LYS A 235 -11.55 -4.02 4.88
CA LYS A 235 -10.58 -4.97 5.40
C LYS A 235 -10.68 -5.06 6.92
N ILE A 236 -10.87 -6.26 7.47
CA ILE A 236 -10.79 -6.54 8.90
C ILE A 236 -9.56 -7.39 9.16
N ASP A 237 -8.68 -6.90 10.03
CA ASP A 237 -7.48 -7.61 10.48
C ASP A 237 -7.47 -7.63 12.02
N LEU A 238 -7.53 -8.82 12.61
CA LEU A 238 -7.54 -8.98 14.07
C LEU A 238 -6.14 -9.11 14.66
N SER A 239 -5.08 -8.91 13.88
CA SER A 239 -3.71 -9.15 14.33
C SER A 239 -2.69 -8.15 13.74
N HIS A 240 -3.11 -6.90 13.48
CA HIS A 240 -2.32 -5.86 12.82
C HIS A 240 -0.84 -5.79 13.31
N HIS A 241 -0.61 -5.89 14.62
CA HIS A 241 0.75 -5.81 15.19
C HIS A 241 1.31 -7.12 15.76
N GLY A 242 0.52 -8.19 15.83
CA GLY A 242 0.95 -9.49 16.38
C GLY A 242 1.20 -10.58 15.35
N GLY A 243 1.50 -10.17 14.11
CA GLY A 243 1.63 -11.06 12.95
C GLY A 243 0.29 -11.37 12.31
N VAL A 244 0.30 -11.86 11.08
CA VAL A 244 -0.94 -12.00 10.30
C VAL A 244 -1.50 -13.42 10.45
N LYS A 245 -2.72 -13.55 11.01
CA LYS A 245 -3.39 -14.86 11.21
C LYS A 245 -4.50 -15.11 10.19
N GLY A 246 -5.14 -14.03 9.74
CA GLY A 246 -6.22 -14.04 8.75
C GLY A 246 -6.83 -12.66 8.64
N LEU A 247 -7.61 -12.44 7.58
CA LEU A 247 -8.38 -11.21 7.38
C LEU A 247 -9.72 -11.50 6.71
N ILE A 248 -10.66 -10.58 6.86
CA ILE A 248 -11.83 -10.48 5.98
C ILE A 248 -11.59 -9.32 5.03
N GLU A 249 -11.82 -9.54 3.75
CA GLU A 249 -11.85 -8.51 2.71
C GLU A 249 -13.20 -8.56 2.00
N CYS A 250 -13.85 -7.40 1.85
CA CYS A 250 -15.11 -7.26 1.12
C CYS A 250 -14.98 -6.18 0.06
N ASP A 251 -15.50 -6.45 -1.14
CA ASP A 251 -15.65 -5.46 -2.22
C ASP A 251 -17.14 -5.25 -2.47
N ALA A 252 -17.70 -4.20 -1.87
CA ALA A 252 -19.14 -3.94 -1.85
C ALA A 252 -19.51 -2.69 -2.67
N PRO A 253 -20.73 -2.63 -3.22
CA PRO A 253 -21.28 -1.39 -3.75
C PRO A 253 -21.35 -0.29 -2.67
N ASP A 254 -21.08 0.96 -3.04
CA ASP A 254 -21.14 2.11 -2.14
C ASP A 254 -22.58 2.56 -1.85
N THR A 255 -23.30 1.70 -1.14
CA THR A 255 -24.74 1.83 -0.83
C THR A 255 -25.02 2.39 0.56
N GLY A 256 -23.97 2.66 1.34
CA GLY A 256 -24.07 3.17 2.71
C GLY A 256 -24.11 2.10 3.80
N SER A 257 -24.06 0.81 3.45
CA SER A 257 -23.99 -0.25 4.46
C SER A 257 -23.35 -1.54 3.96
N LEU A 258 -22.77 -2.31 4.89
CA LEU A 258 -22.31 -3.68 4.69
C LEU A 258 -22.53 -4.46 5.98
N THR A 259 -23.14 -5.64 5.88
CA THR A 259 -23.23 -6.59 6.99
C THR A 259 -22.27 -7.75 6.74
N ILE A 260 -21.38 -7.99 7.69
CA ILE A 260 -20.51 -9.17 7.73
C ILE A 260 -21.14 -10.15 8.71
N SER A 261 -21.37 -11.38 8.25
CA SER A 261 -22.12 -12.38 9.01
C SER A 261 -21.45 -12.76 10.32
N GLN A 262 -22.27 -13.22 11.25
CA GLN A 262 -21.80 -13.77 12.51
C GLN A 262 -20.86 -14.96 12.27
N GLU A 263 -21.18 -15.83 11.32
CA GLU A 263 -20.40 -17.00 10.96
C GLU A 263 -18.98 -16.61 10.53
N MET A 264 -18.85 -15.61 9.65
CA MET A 264 -17.54 -15.15 9.18
C MET A 264 -16.74 -14.44 10.28
N ILE A 265 -17.40 -13.64 11.14
CA ILE A 265 -16.76 -13.02 12.30
C ILE A 265 -16.26 -14.09 13.28
N ALA A 266 -17.07 -15.12 13.57
CA ALA A 266 -16.68 -16.23 14.43
C ALA A 266 -15.49 -17.01 13.84
N GLU A 267 -15.50 -17.26 12.52
CA GLU A 267 -14.37 -17.92 11.85
C GLU A 267 -13.08 -17.10 11.93
N LEU A 268 -13.15 -15.77 11.75
CA LEU A 268 -11.99 -14.88 11.85
C LEU A 268 -11.44 -14.85 13.28
N ILE A 269 -12.30 -14.69 14.29
CA ILE A 269 -11.90 -14.76 15.72
C ILE A 269 -11.26 -16.13 16.02
N GLY A 270 -11.80 -17.21 15.44
CA GLY A 270 -11.28 -18.57 15.59
C GLY A 270 -9.89 -18.79 15.01
N LEU A 271 -9.41 -17.93 14.09
CA LEU A 271 -8.01 -17.92 13.63
C LEU A 271 -7.05 -17.32 14.67
N GLY A 272 -7.60 -16.62 15.67
CA GLY A 272 -6.88 -15.95 16.73
C GLY A 272 -6.91 -14.44 16.57
N VAL A 273 -6.68 -13.76 17.69
CA VAL A 273 -6.60 -12.30 17.79
C VAL A 273 -5.21 -11.95 18.29
N ALA A 274 -4.71 -10.78 17.91
CA ALA A 274 -3.50 -10.18 18.44
C ALA A 274 -3.72 -8.67 18.61
N GLY A 275 -2.67 -7.94 19.00
CA GLY A 275 -2.77 -6.52 19.29
C GLY A 275 -3.27 -5.68 18.12
N TYR A 276 -4.08 -4.70 18.48
CA TYR A 276 -4.69 -3.68 17.62
C TYR A 276 -5.56 -4.24 16.48
N PRO A 277 -6.60 -5.04 16.80
CA PRO A 277 -7.60 -5.41 15.81
C PRO A 277 -8.18 -4.15 15.16
N SER A 278 -8.29 -4.11 13.83
CA SER A 278 -8.84 -2.96 13.13
C SER A 278 -9.72 -3.34 11.95
N VAL A 279 -10.62 -2.41 11.62
CA VAL A 279 -11.35 -2.37 10.36
C VAL A 279 -10.93 -1.13 9.60
N VAL A 280 -10.60 -1.32 8.33
CA VAL A 280 -10.28 -0.26 7.38
C VAL A 280 -11.35 -0.26 6.32
N LEU A 281 -12.01 0.88 6.14
CA LEU A 281 -12.93 1.11 5.03
C LEU A 281 -12.25 2.07 4.05
N THR A 282 -12.25 1.68 2.78
CA THR A 282 -11.71 2.48 1.68
C THR A 282 -12.79 2.65 0.62
N ARG A 283 -13.14 3.90 0.32
CA ARG A 283 -13.95 4.28 -0.82
C ARG A 283 -13.01 4.56 -1.98
N THR A 284 -13.23 3.95 -3.14
CA THR A 284 -12.32 4.08 -4.29
C THR A 284 -13.07 4.42 -5.57
N SER A 285 -12.43 5.22 -6.42
CA SER A 285 -12.71 5.33 -7.85
C SER A 285 -11.39 5.08 -8.59
N ILE A 286 -11.42 4.25 -9.63
CA ILE A 286 -10.22 3.78 -10.32
C ILE A 286 -10.39 3.99 -11.81
N ASP A 287 -9.31 4.46 -12.45
CA ASP A 287 -9.11 4.38 -13.89
C ASP A 287 -7.79 3.69 -14.20
N THR A 288 -7.69 3.10 -15.39
CA THR A 288 -6.51 2.36 -15.81
C THR A 288 -6.18 2.62 -17.27
N VAL A 289 -4.89 2.67 -17.57
CA VAL A 289 -4.38 2.70 -18.94
C VAL A 289 -3.48 1.50 -19.20
N GLN A 290 -3.63 0.89 -20.36
CA GLN A 290 -2.81 -0.23 -20.80
C GLN A 290 -1.51 0.28 -21.46
N LEU A 291 -0.38 -0.22 -20.98
CA LEU A 291 0.93 -0.10 -21.62
C LEU A 291 1.37 -1.48 -22.13
N ASP A 292 2.41 -1.51 -22.97
CA ASP A 292 2.97 -2.77 -23.51
C ASP A 292 3.48 -3.72 -22.40
N HIS A 293 3.86 -3.17 -21.24
CA HIS A 293 4.47 -3.91 -20.13
C HIS A 293 3.55 -4.14 -18.93
N GLY A 294 2.29 -3.69 -19.00
CA GLY A 294 1.30 -3.82 -17.92
C GLY A 294 0.34 -2.62 -17.85
N ARG A 295 -0.40 -2.50 -16.76
CA ARG A 295 -1.34 -1.39 -16.53
C ARG A 295 -0.81 -0.38 -15.53
N VAL A 296 -1.04 0.89 -15.81
CA VAL A 296 -0.90 1.96 -14.82
C VAL A 296 -2.31 2.35 -14.37
N GLN A 297 -2.51 2.54 -13.07
CA GLN A 297 -3.79 2.94 -12.51
C GLN A 297 -3.74 4.30 -11.83
N LEU A 298 -4.85 5.02 -11.89
CA LEU A 298 -5.17 6.14 -11.02
C LEU A 298 -6.16 5.64 -9.97
N GLU A 299 -5.77 5.72 -8.70
CA GLU A 299 -6.65 5.42 -7.57
C GLU A 299 -6.96 6.72 -6.82
N VAL A 300 -8.22 7.12 -6.86
CA VAL A 300 -8.75 8.23 -6.05
C VAL A 300 -9.53 7.61 -4.90
N SER A 301 -9.05 7.79 -3.67
CA SER A 301 -9.59 7.07 -2.53
C SER A 301 -9.79 7.91 -1.27
N ALA A 302 -10.69 7.47 -0.41
CA ALA A 302 -10.85 7.94 0.95
C ALA A 302 -10.82 6.76 1.91
N LEU A 303 -10.01 6.85 2.96
CA LEU A 303 -9.79 5.78 3.92
C LEU A 303 -10.04 6.24 5.35
N VAL A 304 -10.70 5.38 6.12
CA VAL A 304 -10.93 5.52 7.55
C VAL A 304 -10.62 4.20 8.25
N GLU A 305 -9.94 4.26 9.40
CA GLU A 305 -9.59 3.10 10.22
C GLU A 305 -10.25 3.23 11.61
N ARG A 306 -10.80 2.12 12.10
CA ARG A 306 -11.34 2.02 13.46
C ARG A 306 -10.76 0.80 14.14
N TYR A 307 -10.39 0.94 15.40
CA TYR A 307 -10.04 -0.20 16.22
C TYR A 307 -11.29 -1.00 16.55
N LEU A 308 -11.14 -2.32 16.43
CA LEU A 308 -12.14 -3.28 16.84
C LEU A 308 -11.82 -3.72 18.27
N THR A 309 -12.86 -4.05 19.03
CA THR A 309 -12.68 -4.61 20.37
C THR A 309 -13.12 -6.06 20.38
N THR A 310 -12.32 -6.93 21.00
CA THR A 310 -12.66 -8.34 21.17
C THR A 310 -12.64 -8.65 22.67
N PRO A 311 -13.67 -9.32 23.22
CA PRO A 311 -13.69 -9.70 24.62
C PRO A 311 -12.43 -10.46 25.03
N GLY A 312 -11.83 -10.03 26.14
CA GLY A 312 -10.62 -10.65 26.69
C GLY A 312 -9.30 -10.26 26.01
N VAL A 313 -9.32 -9.35 25.04
CA VAL A 313 -8.10 -8.84 24.38
C VAL A 313 -7.88 -7.39 24.78
N VAL A 314 -6.73 -7.11 25.38
CA VAL A 314 -6.24 -5.75 25.65
C VAL A 314 -4.98 -5.55 24.80
N SER A 315 -5.01 -4.58 23.91
CA SER A 315 -3.86 -4.25 23.04
C SER A 315 -2.89 -3.32 23.76
N CYS A 316 -1.60 -3.46 23.51
CA CYS A 316 -0.54 -2.69 24.16
C CYS A 316 0.64 -2.42 23.23
N THR A 317 1.33 -1.32 23.46
CA THR A 317 2.65 -1.01 22.90
C THR A 317 3.74 -1.18 23.96
N THR A 318 3.42 -0.82 25.20
CA THR A 318 4.32 -0.95 26.34
C THR A 318 3.63 -1.61 27.52
N LYS A 319 4.41 -1.98 28.54
CA LYS A 319 3.87 -2.59 29.77
C LYS A 319 2.87 -1.68 30.47
N GLU A 320 3.04 -0.37 30.38
CA GLU A 320 2.20 0.62 31.05
C GLU A 320 0.78 0.68 30.47
N ASP A 321 0.56 0.14 29.27
CA ASP A 321 -0.77 0.01 28.67
C ASP A 321 -1.57 -1.14 29.29
N CYS A 322 -0.91 -2.05 30.01
CA CYS A 322 -1.50 -3.28 30.51
C CYS A 322 -2.02 -3.17 31.95
N PRO A 323 -3.09 -3.94 32.29
CA PRO A 323 -3.55 -4.10 33.66
C PRO A 323 -2.43 -4.53 34.61
N ASP A 324 -2.58 -4.18 35.89
CA ASP A 324 -1.61 -4.51 36.93
C ASP A 324 -1.29 -6.02 36.94
N GLY A 325 0.01 -6.33 36.89
CA GLY A 325 0.51 -7.71 36.90
C GLY A 325 0.66 -8.35 35.52
N GLN A 326 0.19 -7.71 34.46
CA GLN A 326 0.37 -8.17 33.09
C GLN A 326 1.61 -7.53 32.43
N LEU A 327 2.10 -8.16 31.37
CA LEU A 327 3.12 -7.64 30.48
C LEU A 327 2.55 -7.44 29.08
N CYS A 328 3.17 -6.53 28.34
CA CYS A 328 2.88 -6.41 26.91
C CYS A 328 3.71 -7.45 26.15
N GLU A 329 3.03 -8.43 25.55
CA GLU A 329 3.67 -9.52 24.85
C GLU A 329 4.06 -9.15 23.41
N SER A 330 4.87 -10.00 22.79
CA SER A 330 5.38 -9.78 21.42
C SER A 330 4.29 -9.71 20.36
N ASP A 331 3.08 -10.20 20.65
CA ASP A 331 1.92 -10.10 19.78
C ASP A 331 1.07 -8.86 20.05
N ALA A 332 1.59 -7.92 20.86
CA ALA A 332 0.95 -6.67 21.27
C ALA A 332 -0.34 -6.86 22.07
N THR A 333 -0.44 -7.97 22.82
CA THR A 333 -1.52 -8.21 23.79
C THR A 333 -1.02 -8.22 25.23
N CYS A 334 -1.87 -7.81 26.17
CA CYS A 334 -1.57 -7.91 27.59
C CYS A 334 -1.87 -9.31 28.13
N GLN A 335 -0.90 -9.92 28.82
CA GLN A 335 -1.00 -11.24 29.44
C GLN A 335 -0.43 -11.27 30.85
#